data_AF-A0A1M5L6F1-F1
#
_entry.id   AF-A0A1M5L6F1-F1
#
_cell.length_a   1.000
_cell.length_b   1.000
_cell.length_c   1.000
_cell.angle_alpha   90.00
_cell.angle_beta   90.00
_cell.angle_gamma   90.00
#
_symmetry.space_group_name_H-M   'P 1'
#
loop_
_entity.id
_entity.type
_entity.pdbx_description
1 polymer ?
#
loop_
_entity_poly.entity_id
_entity_poly.type
_entity_poly.pdbx_seq_one_letter_code
_entity_poly.pdbx_strand_id
1 'polypeptide(L)'
;MSLDVAAIPTERDLLAEYRTGTAFFASPRHTLLAEGAVTTVAPASGADELADLPVRVVAALRAAAEAGHESPVVIGAVPFDHGQPAHLVVPHRFRRTEPISVNMSIVDDRAPALDFDVRPVPEPEAHLSAVARAVARMRSGEFEKVVLARS
;
A
#
# COMPACT_ATOMS: atom_id res chain seq x y z
N MET A 1 -19.90 12.81 -38.51
CA MET A 1 -18.74 12.94 -37.61
C MET A 1 -19.07 12.16 -36.35
N SER A 2 -18.76 10.86 -36.34
CA SER A 2 -19.00 10.02 -35.15
C SER A 2 -18.01 10.47 -34.08
N LEU A 3 -18.53 11.01 -32.99
CA LEU A 3 -17.74 11.19 -31.78
C LEU A 3 -17.43 9.77 -31.27
N ASP A 4 -16.15 9.41 -31.35
CA ASP A 4 -15.62 8.21 -30.72
C ASP A 4 -15.70 8.45 -29.21
N VAL A 5 -16.80 8.03 -28.60
CA VAL A 5 -16.96 8.08 -27.15
C VAL A 5 -16.00 7.04 -26.60
N ALA A 6 -14.80 7.48 -26.22
CA ALA A 6 -13.82 6.63 -25.57
C ALA A 6 -14.52 5.87 -24.43
N ALA A 7 -14.42 4.54 -24.45
CA ALA A 7 -15.03 3.69 -23.44
C ALA A 7 -14.55 4.13 -22.05
N ILE A 8 -15.49 4.31 -21.12
CA ILE A 8 -15.15 4.63 -19.74
C ILE A 8 -14.41 3.41 -19.16
N PRO A 9 -13.17 3.58 -18.68
CA PRO A 9 -12.39 2.45 -18.16
C PRO A 9 -13.11 1.81 -16.98
N THR A 10 -13.10 0.48 -16.97
CA THR A 10 -13.65 -0.33 -15.90
C THR A 10 -12.58 -0.67 -14.87
N GLU A 11 -13.02 -1.21 -13.74
CA GLU A 11 -12.15 -1.71 -12.68
C GLU A 11 -11.26 -2.88 -13.12
N ARG A 12 -11.71 -3.66 -14.11
CA ARG A 12 -10.92 -4.71 -14.74
C ARG A 12 -9.84 -4.16 -15.65
N ASP A 13 -10.13 -3.08 -16.36
CA ASP A 13 -9.14 -2.41 -17.21
C ASP A 13 -7.99 -1.86 -16.34
N LEU A 14 -8.32 -1.24 -15.20
CA LEU A 14 -7.30 -0.79 -14.25
C LEU A 14 -6.43 -1.92 -13.70
N LEU A 15 -7.02 -3.09 -13.41
CA LEU A 15 -6.25 -4.25 -12.96
C LEU A 15 -5.36 -4.81 -14.07
N ALA A 16 -5.86 -4.89 -15.31
CA ALA A 16 -5.09 -5.37 -16.46
C ALA A 16 -3.93 -4.45 -16.84
N GLU A 17 -4.03 -3.16 -16.50
CA GLU A 17 -2.99 -2.17 -16.72
C GLU A 17 -1.95 -2.09 -15.59
N TYR A 18 -2.17 -2.77 -14.46
CA TYR A 18 -1.20 -2.82 -13.37
C TYR A 18 0.12 -3.42 -13.85
N ARG A 19 1.20 -2.70 -13.56
CA ARG A 19 2.58 -3.12 -13.83
C ARG A 19 3.47 -2.73 -12.66
N THR A 20 4.63 -3.38 -12.56
CA THR A 20 5.70 -2.96 -11.65
C THR A 20 5.99 -1.48 -11.84
N GLY A 21 6.03 -0.71 -10.75
CA GLY A 21 6.20 0.75 -10.77
C GLY A 21 4.89 1.55 -10.80
N THR A 22 3.74 0.90 -10.94
CA THR A 22 2.42 1.50 -10.70
C THR A 22 1.90 1.11 -9.32
N ALA A 23 0.99 1.90 -8.77
CA ALA A 23 0.30 1.57 -7.53
C ALA A 23 -1.16 1.26 -7.84
N PHE A 24 -1.61 0.10 -7.39
CA PHE A 24 -2.99 -0.36 -7.51
C PHE A 24 -3.61 -0.49 -6.12
N PHE A 25 -4.84 -0.03 -5.95
CA PHE A 25 -5.58 -0.14 -4.71
C PHE A 25 -7.04 -0.50 -5.00
N ALA A 26 -7.48 -1.65 -4.50
CA ALA A 26 -8.86 -2.09 -4.59
C ALA A 26 -9.52 -2.06 -3.21
N SER A 27 -10.71 -1.49 -3.13
CA SER A 27 -11.52 -1.43 -1.91
C SER A 27 -13.00 -1.65 -2.22
N PRO A 28 -13.84 -1.90 -1.21
CA PRO A 28 -15.29 -1.98 -1.39
C PRO A 28 -15.95 -0.70 -1.91
N ARG A 29 -15.22 0.43 -1.97
CA ARG A 29 -15.72 1.72 -2.44
C ARG A 29 -15.27 2.07 -3.85
N HIS A 30 -14.02 1.78 -4.17
CA HIS A 30 -13.40 2.14 -5.45
C HIS A 30 -12.22 1.23 -5.78
N THR A 31 -11.88 1.19 -7.07
CA THR A 31 -10.61 0.66 -7.59
C THR A 31 -9.78 1.82 -8.14
N LEU A 32 -8.51 1.86 -7.77
CA LEU A 32 -7.58 2.94 -8.09
C LEU A 32 -6.35 2.40 -8.80
N LEU A 33 -5.87 3.15 -9.79
CA LEU A 33 -4.56 2.95 -10.41
C LEU A 33 -3.85 4.30 -10.48
N ALA A 34 -2.60 4.31 -10.04
CA ALA A 34 -1.75 5.48 -10.02
C ALA A 34 -0.40 5.18 -10.66
N GLU A 35 0.10 6.13 -11.46
CA GLU A 35 1.28 5.95 -12.29
C GLU A 35 2.26 7.11 -12.12
N GLY A 36 3.56 6.77 -12.03
CA GLY A 36 4.64 7.71 -11.83
C GLY A 36 4.58 8.47 -10.50
N ALA A 37 5.54 9.36 -10.27
CA ALA A 37 5.58 10.23 -9.10
C ALA A 37 6.05 11.64 -9.50
N VAL A 38 5.18 12.65 -9.38
CA VAL A 38 5.51 14.07 -9.60
C VAL A 38 6.41 14.56 -8.49
N THR A 39 6.06 14.21 -7.27
CA THR A 39 6.82 14.53 -6.07
C THR A 39 6.66 13.42 -5.05
N THR A 40 7.67 13.27 -4.21
CA THR A 40 7.64 12.40 -3.03
C THR A 40 7.45 13.28 -1.81
N VAL A 41 6.57 12.88 -0.90
CA VAL A 41 6.42 13.57 0.38
C VAL A 41 7.76 13.47 1.12
N ALA A 42 8.35 14.61 1.47
CA ALA A 42 9.63 14.65 2.14
C ALA A 42 9.60 13.85 3.47
N PRO A 43 10.70 13.23 3.91
CA PRO A 43 10.77 12.60 5.23
C PRO A 43 10.61 13.65 6.34
N ALA A 44 10.30 13.20 7.56
CA ALA A 44 10.27 14.07 8.72
C ALA A 44 11.68 14.63 9.02
N SER A 45 11.73 15.80 9.66
CA SER A 45 12.99 16.35 10.18
C SER A 45 13.34 15.82 11.58
N GLY A 46 12.39 15.17 12.26
CA GLY A 46 12.52 14.62 13.61
C GLY A 46 12.60 13.10 13.64
N ALA A 47 12.67 12.53 14.84
CA ALA A 47 12.80 11.08 15.04
C ALA A 47 11.48 10.29 14.89
N ASP A 48 10.33 10.97 14.92
CA ASP A 48 9.01 10.37 14.71
C ASP A 48 8.46 10.81 13.35
N GLU A 49 8.47 9.90 12.40
CA GLU A 49 8.02 10.11 11.02
C GLU A 49 6.50 10.29 10.90
N LEU A 50 5.72 10.02 11.94
CA LEU A 50 4.27 10.25 11.91
C LEU A 50 3.85 11.60 12.48
N ALA A 51 4.66 12.17 13.36
CA ALA A 51 4.28 13.36 14.14
C ALA A 51 3.83 14.54 13.27
N ASP A 52 4.50 14.76 12.13
CA ASP A 52 4.22 15.86 11.19
C ASP A 52 3.75 15.38 9.80
N LEU A 53 3.52 14.07 9.62
CA LEU A 53 3.15 13.49 8.32
C LEU A 53 1.93 14.16 7.68
N PRO A 54 0.84 14.47 8.41
CA PRO A 54 -0.31 15.17 7.81
C PRO A 54 0.06 16.55 7.25
N VAL A 55 0.96 17.29 7.93
CA VAL A 55 1.41 18.62 7.49
C VAL A 55 2.20 18.50 6.19
N ARG A 56 3.13 17.54 6.12
CA ARG A 56 3.94 17.28 4.92
C ARG A 56 3.10 16.81 3.74
N VAL A 57 2.09 15.96 3.98
CA VAL A 57 1.13 15.54 2.96
C VAL A 57 0.34 16.73 2.40
N VAL A 58 -0.18 17.61 3.27
CA VAL A 58 -0.89 18.83 2.85
C VAL A 58 0.02 19.75 2.05
N ALA A 59 1.29 19.91 2.45
CA ALA A 59 2.26 20.72 1.71
C ALA A 59 2.52 20.15 0.31
N ALA A 60 2.71 18.84 0.18
CA ALA A 60 2.90 18.18 -1.11
C ALA A 60 1.68 18.32 -2.03
N LEU A 61 0.46 18.18 -1.48
CA LEU A 61 -0.78 18.37 -2.23
C LEU A 61 -0.95 19.81 -2.72
N ARG A 62 -0.64 20.81 -1.87
CA ARG A 62 -0.68 22.23 -2.26
C ARG A 62 0.32 22.55 -3.36
N ALA A 63 1.57 22.09 -3.21
CA ALA A 63 2.61 22.29 -4.22
C ALA A 63 2.21 21.66 -5.57
N ALA A 64 1.60 20.48 -5.57
CA ALA A 64 1.10 19.86 -6.80
C ALA A 64 -0.06 20.66 -7.42
N ALA A 65 -1.00 21.15 -6.62
CA ALA A 65 -2.10 21.98 -7.11
C ALA A 65 -1.58 23.30 -7.72
N GLU A 66 -0.63 23.97 -7.07
CA GLU A 66 0.03 25.19 -7.55
C GLU A 66 0.81 24.96 -8.86
N ALA A 67 1.36 23.75 -9.04
CA ALA A 67 2.00 23.31 -10.28
C ALA A 67 1.00 22.91 -11.38
N GLY A 68 -0.31 23.04 -11.15
CA GLY A 68 -1.36 22.78 -12.13
C GLY A 68 -1.88 21.35 -12.18
N HIS A 69 -1.55 20.51 -11.20
CA HIS A 69 -2.15 19.17 -11.10
C HIS A 69 -3.58 19.26 -10.61
N GLU A 70 -4.54 18.85 -11.44
CA GLU A 70 -5.96 18.83 -11.07
C GLU A 70 -6.24 17.77 -10.00
N SER A 71 -6.83 18.18 -8.87
CA SER A 71 -7.25 17.29 -7.76
C SER A 71 -6.17 16.29 -7.34
N PRO A 72 -4.99 16.75 -6.87
CA PRO A 72 -3.89 15.86 -6.54
C PRO A 72 -4.27 14.92 -5.40
N VAL A 73 -3.71 13.72 -5.42
CA VAL A 73 -3.83 12.71 -4.37
C VAL A 73 -2.44 12.31 -3.88
N VAL A 74 -2.36 11.74 -2.68
CA VAL A 74 -1.15 11.11 -2.17
C VAL A 74 -1.42 9.63 -1.95
N ILE A 75 -0.49 8.79 -2.39
CA ILE A 75 -0.56 7.33 -2.26
C ILE A 75 0.79 6.77 -1.81
N GLY A 76 0.78 5.61 -1.17
CA GLY A 76 2.00 4.91 -0.77
C GLY A 76 1.80 4.10 0.49
N ALA A 77 2.89 3.88 1.24
CA ALA A 77 2.90 3.07 2.45
C ALA A 77 3.59 3.80 3.60
N VAL A 78 3.09 3.53 4.81
CA VAL A 78 3.66 4.00 6.07
C VAL A 78 4.18 2.77 6.84
N PRO A 79 5.45 2.73 7.25
CA PRO A 79 6.03 1.61 7.98
C PRO A 79 5.38 1.41 9.36
N PHE A 80 5.49 0.19 9.90
CA PHE A 80 5.11 -0.09 11.29
C PHE A 80 6.02 0.61 12.30
N ASP A 81 7.31 0.69 12.01
CA ASP A 81 8.28 1.43 12.81
C ASP A 81 8.22 2.92 12.43
N HIS A 82 7.73 3.75 13.35
CA HIS A 82 7.58 5.20 13.13
C HIS A 82 8.93 5.94 13.14
N GLY A 83 10.04 5.27 13.44
CA GLY A 83 11.39 5.81 13.21
C GLY A 83 11.87 5.68 11.76
N GLN A 84 11.11 4.98 10.91
CA GLN A 84 11.43 4.79 9.49
C GLN A 84 10.58 5.69 8.59
N PRO A 85 11.14 6.23 7.51
CA PRO A 85 10.45 7.18 6.65
C PRO A 85 9.26 6.55 5.92
N ALA A 86 8.14 7.28 5.90
CA ALA A 86 7.02 6.93 5.04
C ALA A 86 7.38 7.14 3.57
N HIS A 87 6.97 6.22 2.70
CA HIS A 87 7.13 6.37 1.26
C HIS A 87 5.78 6.71 0.62
N LEU A 88 5.54 8.02 0.46
CA LEU A 88 4.31 8.57 -0.11
C LEU A 88 4.63 9.46 -1.30
N VAL A 89 3.84 9.37 -2.37
CA VAL A 89 4.03 10.13 -3.61
C VAL A 89 2.74 10.77 -4.09
N VAL A 90 2.87 11.91 -4.78
CA VAL A 90 1.82 12.45 -5.64
C VAL A 90 2.03 11.86 -7.04
N PRO A 91 1.11 11.04 -7.57
CA PRO A 91 1.31 10.40 -8.86
C PRO A 91 1.15 11.37 -10.03
N HIS A 92 1.73 11.04 -11.19
CA HIS A 92 1.53 11.81 -12.42
C HIS A 92 0.12 11.63 -12.98
N ARG A 93 -0.38 10.39 -12.91
CA ARG A 93 -1.72 10.03 -13.34
C ARG A 93 -2.41 9.25 -12.25
N PHE A 94 -3.70 9.54 -12.08
CA PHE A 94 -4.56 8.88 -11.13
C PHE A 94 -5.89 8.57 -11.80
N ARG A 95 -6.32 7.31 -11.73
CA ARG A 95 -7.60 6.85 -12.25
C ARG A 95 -8.37 6.15 -11.14
N ARG A 96 -9.68 6.38 -11.12
CA ARG A 96 -10.63 5.80 -10.17
C ARG A 96 -11.82 5.25 -10.93
N THR A 97 -12.21 4.04 -10.57
CA THR A 97 -13.44 3.38 -11.05
C THR A 97 -14.27 2.88 -9.88
N GLU A 98 -15.39 2.23 -10.20
CA GLU A 98 -16.20 1.46 -9.25
C GLU A 98 -15.38 0.32 -8.58
N PRO A 99 -15.88 -0.27 -7.48
CA PRO A 99 -15.25 -1.41 -6.83
C PRO A 99 -15.09 -2.62 -7.76
N ILE A 100 -13.96 -3.31 -7.65
CA ILE A 100 -13.79 -4.61 -8.29
C ILE A 100 -14.70 -5.67 -7.67
N SER A 101 -15.55 -6.27 -8.50
CA SER A 101 -16.37 -7.42 -8.10
C SER A 101 -15.47 -8.65 -8.01
N VAL A 102 -15.20 -9.11 -6.77
CA VAL A 102 -14.21 -10.16 -6.46
C VAL A 102 -14.67 -11.59 -6.80
N ASN A 103 -15.63 -11.78 -7.72
CA ASN A 103 -15.91 -13.11 -8.29
C ASN A 103 -14.87 -13.48 -9.35
N MET A 104 -13.60 -13.35 -8.99
CA MET A 104 -12.45 -13.51 -9.85
C MET A 104 -11.90 -14.92 -9.63
N SER A 105 -12.41 -15.90 -10.38
CA SER A 105 -11.67 -17.16 -10.57
C SER A 105 -10.48 -16.87 -11.49
N ILE A 106 -9.42 -16.25 -10.96
CA ILE A 106 -8.12 -16.13 -11.64
C ILE A 106 -7.36 -17.44 -11.40
N VAL A 107 -7.96 -18.55 -11.80
CA VAL A 107 -7.20 -19.80 -11.93
C VAL A 107 -6.83 -19.86 -13.40
N ASP A 108 -5.64 -19.36 -13.72
CA ASP A 108 -5.03 -19.68 -15.00
C ASP A 108 -4.46 -21.10 -14.88
N ASP A 109 -5.25 -22.09 -15.28
CA ASP A 109 -4.85 -23.51 -15.33
C ASP A 109 -3.62 -23.75 -16.23
N ARG A 110 -3.10 -22.72 -16.89
CA ARG A 110 -1.90 -22.73 -17.74
C ARG A 110 -0.65 -22.22 -17.05
N ALA A 111 -0.73 -21.82 -15.77
CA ALA A 111 0.45 -21.43 -15.02
C ALA A 111 1.44 -22.61 -14.97
N PRO A 112 2.74 -22.40 -15.30
CA PRO A 112 3.71 -23.48 -15.22
C PRO A 112 3.82 -23.98 -13.78
N ALA A 113 4.03 -25.28 -13.59
CA ALA A 113 4.41 -25.81 -12.29
C ALA A 113 5.75 -25.18 -11.91
N LEU A 114 5.72 -24.29 -10.92
CA LEU A 114 6.91 -23.64 -10.37
C LEU A 114 7.29 -24.36 -9.06
N ASP A 115 8.57 -24.69 -8.92
CA ASP A 115 9.12 -25.12 -7.65
C ASP A 115 9.36 -23.89 -6.77
N PHE A 116 8.74 -23.87 -5.59
CA PHE A 116 8.90 -22.80 -4.60
C PHE A 116 9.75 -23.30 -3.44
N ASP A 117 10.77 -22.51 -3.06
CA ASP A 117 11.49 -22.69 -1.80
C ASP A 117 10.85 -21.79 -0.73
N VAL A 118 10.14 -22.41 0.21
CA VAL A 118 9.43 -21.71 1.29
C VAL A 118 10.25 -21.82 2.57
N ARG A 119 10.71 -20.68 3.08
CA ARG A 119 11.57 -20.59 4.28
C ARG A 119 10.91 -19.77 5.39
N PRO A 120 10.55 -20.37 6.52
CA PRO A 120 9.98 -19.64 7.64
C PRO A 120 11.05 -18.77 8.34
N VAL A 121 10.69 -17.54 8.67
CA VAL A 121 11.54 -16.61 9.42
C VAL A 121 10.74 -15.96 10.56
N PRO A 122 11.01 -16.30 11.83
CA PRO A 122 11.88 -17.39 12.27
C PRO A 122 11.25 -18.78 12.05
N GLU A 123 12.01 -19.84 12.32
CA GLU A 123 11.49 -21.21 12.40
C GLU A 123 10.30 -21.32 13.37
N PRO A 124 9.34 -22.22 13.11
CA PRO A 124 8.11 -22.33 13.91
C PRO A 124 8.36 -22.48 15.42
N GLU A 125 9.30 -23.32 15.82
CA GLU A 125 9.65 -23.57 17.23
C GLU A 125 10.20 -22.31 17.91
N ALA A 126 10.99 -21.52 17.18
CA ALA A 126 11.53 -20.26 17.69
C ALA A 126 10.41 -19.22 17.85
N HIS A 127 9.45 -19.16 16.92
CA HIS A 127 8.27 -18.30 17.07
C HIS A 127 7.41 -18.72 18.29
N LEU A 128 7.15 -20.01 18.48
CA LEU A 128 6.43 -20.53 19.65
C LEU A 128 7.13 -20.20 20.96
N SER A 129 8.47 -20.31 21.00
CA SER A 129 9.27 -19.90 22.15
C SER A 129 9.11 -18.40 22.44
N ALA A 130 9.11 -17.54 21.41
CA ALA A 130 8.88 -16.11 21.58
C ALA A 130 7.47 -15.80 22.12
N VAL A 131 6.45 -16.50 21.64
CA VAL A 131 5.07 -16.40 22.15
C VAL A 131 5.01 -16.81 23.63
N ALA A 132 5.62 -17.92 24.01
CA ALA A 132 5.65 -18.37 25.41
C ALA A 132 6.31 -17.33 26.34
N ARG A 133 7.43 -16.73 25.91
CA ARG A 133 8.09 -15.65 26.66
C ARG A 133 7.20 -14.41 26.77
N ALA A 134 6.53 -14.01 25.70
CA ALA A 134 5.60 -12.88 25.72
C ALA A 134 4.46 -13.11 26.73
N VAL A 135 3.84 -14.30 26.71
CA VAL A 135 2.78 -14.66 27.67
C VAL A 135 3.28 -14.61 29.12
N ALA A 136 4.49 -15.09 29.39
CA ALA A 136 5.07 -15.03 30.72
C ALA A 136 5.25 -13.57 31.21
N ARG A 137 5.77 -12.69 30.35
CA ARG A 137 5.95 -11.25 30.63
C ARG A 137 4.62 -10.52 30.84
N MET A 138 3.59 -10.91 30.09
CA MET A 138 2.23 -10.41 30.31
C MET A 138 1.69 -10.83 31.68
N ARG A 139 1.86 -12.10 32.06
CA ARG A 139 1.43 -12.61 33.36
C ARG A 139 2.17 -11.96 34.54
N SER A 140 3.42 -11.53 34.35
CA SER A 140 4.16 -10.75 35.34
C SER A 140 3.77 -9.26 35.36
N GLY A 141 2.85 -8.81 34.51
CA GLY A 141 2.35 -7.44 34.46
C GLY A 141 3.25 -6.46 33.71
N GLU A 142 4.19 -6.92 32.88
CA GLU A 142 5.09 -6.04 32.14
C GLU A 142 4.36 -5.27 31.02
N PHE A 143 3.37 -5.89 30.39
CA PHE A 143 2.49 -5.28 29.39
C PHE A 143 1.19 -6.09 29.26
N GLU A 144 0.12 -5.43 28.80
CA GLU A 144 -1.21 -6.02 28.68
C GLU A 144 -1.50 -6.66 27.32
N LYS A 145 -0.77 -6.24 26.27
CA LYS A 145 -0.97 -6.74 24.91
C LYS A 145 0.32 -6.66 24.11
N VAL A 146 0.59 -7.70 23.33
CA VAL A 146 1.62 -7.71 22.30
C VAL A 146 1.13 -8.49 21.09
N VAL A 147 1.57 -8.07 19.90
CA VAL A 147 1.38 -8.81 18.66
C VAL A 147 2.76 -9.26 18.20
N LEU A 148 2.90 -10.56 17.94
CA LEU A 148 4.10 -11.13 17.33
C LEU A 148 3.75 -11.58 15.91
N ALA A 149 4.69 -11.39 14.99
CA ALA A 149 4.56 -11.81 13.60
C ALA A 149 5.76 -12.69 13.18
N ARG A 150 5.60 -13.39 12.06
CA ARG A 150 6.64 -14.15 11.35
C ARG A 150 6.36 -14.06 9.85
N SER A 151 7.37 -14.28 9.03
CA SER A 151 7.28 -14.30 7.57
C SER A 151 7.68 -15.66 6.99
#